data_AF-Q4E5S8-F1
#
_entry.id   AF-Q4E5S8-F1
#
_cell.length_a   1.000
_cell.length_b   1.000
_cell.length_c   1.000
_cell.angle_alpha   90.00
_cell.angle_beta   90.00
_cell.angle_gamma   90.00
#
_symmetry.space_group_name_H-M   'P 1'
#
loop_
_entity.id
_entity.type
_entity.pdbx_description
1 polymer ?
#
loop_
_entity_poly.entity_id
_entity_poly.type
_entity_poly.pdbx_seq_one_letter_code
_entity_poly.pdbx_strand_id
1 'polypeptide(L)'
;MEELRVRGNALFSSDPRAAANLYQEALSVYETLKDKSAALEEYTKCAGNALTCLFKVQEYDTCLTLAEKVLQCNPLIAKAYAVIGRCLLLRPAFTLPLHGDPLQYLCRAVHLSPSMCETIVPFMDEALERLLHECDTLRDEEPCIEVQQGECGRCVVAASHLPPLLVVSSTLHPFSVCSYEETRSVGLCAHCGVVVMPDDGEEPTAALRTCRRCQFVSYCSDRCASCHGRQHEEYECRLLFRLREMLGSMRSCEAAVPDDFFTMATHCITTVSGVKVRKEGHEAVLRLESHEVEVSQGLTPLVRLVQDLFSGEDPTFVTRILGVVRCNALAVCDASGLPVGQALHAASVTSYFNHSCLPNCAIEAGAIVTTRAIRPGEELTISYLP
;
A
#
# COMPACT_ATOMS: atom_id res chain seq x y z
N MET A 1 14.88 -33.65 -13.11
CA MET A 1 14.41 -32.32 -13.56
C MET A 1 15.45 -31.63 -14.42
N GLU A 2 16.67 -31.43 -13.93
CA GLU A 2 17.73 -30.76 -14.70
C GLU A 2 17.99 -31.38 -16.08
N GLU A 3 18.06 -32.71 -16.17
CA GLU A 3 18.20 -33.40 -17.45
C GLU A 3 17.10 -33.02 -18.47
N LEU A 4 15.85 -32.98 -18.02
CA LEU A 4 14.71 -32.56 -18.85
C LEU A 4 14.83 -31.10 -19.27
N ARG A 5 15.29 -30.21 -18.37
CA ARG A 5 15.56 -28.81 -18.73
C ARG A 5 16.66 -28.69 -19.78
N VAL A 6 17.76 -29.42 -19.64
CA VAL A 6 18.87 -29.40 -20.60
C VAL A 6 18.41 -29.87 -21.98
N ARG A 7 17.63 -30.96 -22.04
CA ARG A 7 17.02 -31.44 -23.28
C ARG A 7 16.04 -30.42 -23.87
N GLY A 8 15.21 -29.79 -23.05
CA GLY A 8 14.30 -28.73 -23.47
C GLY A 8 15.06 -27.52 -24.04
N ASN A 9 16.15 -27.11 -23.39
CA ASN A 9 16.99 -26.00 -23.84
C ASN A 9 17.60 -26.26 -25.23
N ALA A 10 17.95 -27.50 -25.55
CA ALA A 10 18.45 -27.86 -26.88
C ALA A 10 17.40 -27.71 -28.00
N LEU A 11 16.11 -27.74 -27.65
CA LEU A 11 14.99 -27.61 -28.59
C LEU A 11 14.35 -26.21 -28.56
N PHE A 12 14.70 -25.36 -27.59
CA PHE A 12 14.00 -24.11 -27.28
C PHE A 12 13.82 -23.16 -28.48
N SER A 13 14.81 -23.10 -29.37
CA SER A 13 14.80 -22.24 -30.55
C SER A 13 14.26 -22.91 -31.81
N SER A 14 14.48 -24.23 -31.96
CA SER A 14 14.14 -24.98 -33.18
C SER A 14 12.74 -25.59 -33.14
N ASP A 15 12.32 -26.09 -31.98
CA ASP A 15 10.99 -26.64 -31.74
C ASP A 15 10.50 -26.25 -30.33
N PRO A 16 9.97 -25.02 -30.17
CA PRO A 16 9.48 -24.53 -28.89
C PRO A 16 8.36 -25.40 -28.30
N ARG A 17 7.55 -26.08 -29.14
CA ARG A 17 6.47 -26.94 -28.65
C ARG A 17 7.04 -28.21 -28.02
N ALA A 18 8.00 -28.86 -28.66
CA ALA A 18 8.69 -30.00 -28.05
C ALA A 18 9.47 -29.60 -26.79
N ALA A 19 10.10 -28.43 -26.77
CA ALA A 19 10.75 -27.88 -25.59
C ALA A 19 9.75 -27.67 -24.43
N ALA A 20 8.59 -27.08 -24.70
CA ALA A 20 7.53 -26.88 -23.70
C ALA A 20 7.09 -28.19 -23.04
N ASN A 21 6.95 -29.27 -23.81
CA ASN A 21 6.58 -30.58 -23.29
C ASN A 21 7.62 -31.11 -22.31
N LEU A 22 8.91 -31.00 -22.63
CA LEU A 22 10.00 -31.43 -21.75
C LEU A 22 10.05 -30.62 -20.45
N TYR A 23 9.82 -29.30 -20.52
CA TYR A 23 9.75 -28.49 -19.32
C TYR A 23 8.54 -28.84 -18.45
N GLN A 24 7.36 -29.07 -19.04
CA GLN A 24 6.16 -29.50 -18.31
C GLN A 24 6.32 -30.89 -17.68
N GLU A 25 7.03 -31.80 -18.35
CA GLU A 25 7.43 -33.08 -17.76
C GLU A 25 8.33 -32.85 -16.53
N ALA A 26 9.29 -31.91 -16.60
CA ALA A 26 10.12 -31.56 -15.45
C ALA A 26 9.28 -31.00 -14.29
N LEU A 27 8.28 -30.16 -14.56
CA LEU A 27 7.35 -29.67 -13.53
C LEU A 27 6.51 -30.81 -12.93
N SER A 28 6.11 -31.79 -13.73
CA SER A 28 5.39 -32.96 -13.22
C SER A 28 6.27 -33.81 -12.30
N VAL A 29 7.56 -33.95 -12.60
CA VAL A 29 8.52 -34.62 -11.71
C VAL A 29 8.61 -33.89 -10.37
N TYR A 30 8.66 -32.54 -10.37
CA TYR A 30 8.69 -31.77 -9.12
C TYR A 30 7.51 -32.07 -8.19
N GLU A 31 6.32 -32.26 -8.74
CA GLU A 31 5.13 -32.56 -7.94
C GLU A 31 5.21 -33.92 -7.21
N THR A 32 6.02 -34.84 -7.73
CA THR A 32 6.22 -36.16 -7.10
C THR A 32 7.25 -36.15 -5.96
N LEU A 33 8.00 -35.06 -5.80
CA LEU A 33 9.04 -34.96 -4.78
C LEU A 33 8.42 -34.79 -3.39
N LYS A 34 8.92 -35.59 -2.43
CA LYS A 34 8.54 -35.46 -1.01
C LYS A 34 9.12 -34.20 -0.37
N ASP A 35 10.40 -33.94 -0.64
CA ASP A 35 11.08 -32.70 -0.27
C ASP A 35 11.31 -31.87 -1.53
N LYS A 36 10.61 -30.74 -1.59
CA LYS A 36 10.59 -29.82 -2.73
C LYS A 36 11.64 -28.71 -2.60
N SER A 37 12.21 -28.51 -1.41
CA SER A 37 13.06 -27.35 -1.09
C SER A 37 14.29 -27.28 -2.00
N ALA A 38 15.03 -28.38 -2.14
CA ALA A 38 16.23 -28.47 -2.96
C ALA A 38 15.97 -28.36 -4.48
N ALA A 39 14.73 -28.57 -4.94
CA ALA A 39 14.37 -28.57 -6.36
C ALA A 39 13.68 -27.28 -6.82
N LEU A 40 13.38 -26.35 -5.92
CA LEU A 40 12.60 -25.14 -6.20
C LEU A 40 13.28 -24.22 -7.24
N GLU A 41 14.61 -24.12 -7.18
CA GLU A 41 15.37 -23.33 -8.16
C GLU A 41 15.23 -23.92 -9.58
N GLU A 42 15.33 -25.24 -9.69
CA GLU A 42 15.22 -25.94 -10.96
C GLU A 42 13.78 -25.93 -11.49
N TYR A 43 12.79 -26.03 -10.61
CA TYR A 43 11.38 -25.80 -10.92
C TYR A 43 11.17 -24.42 -11.53
N THR A 44 11.71 -23.38 -10.90
CA THR A 44 11.59 -21.99 -11.35
C THR A 44 12.16 -21.80 -12.77
N LYS A 45 13.32 -22.39 -13.05
CA LYS A 45 13.93 -22.35 -14.40
C LYS A 45 13.05 -23.06 -15.44
N CYS A 46 12.58 -24.27 -15.12
CA CYS A 46 11.71 -25.04 -16.03
C CYS A 46 10.39 -24.31 -16.29
N ALA A 47 9.76 -23.78 -15.24
CA ALA A 47 8.49 -23.05 -15.33
C ALA A 47 8.63 -21.83 -16.24
N GLY A 48 9.64 -21.00 -16.00
CA GLY A 48 9.88 -19.82 -16.82
C GLY A 48 10.11 -20.14 -18.30
N ASN A 49 10.79 -21.25 -18.60
CA ASN A 49 11.06 -21.66 -19.98
C ASN A 49 9.81 -22.27 -20.64
N ALA A 50 9.05 -23.10 -19.92
CA ALA A 50 7.76 -23.63 -20.39
C ALA A 50 6.81 -22.51 -20.82
N LEU A 51 6.63 -21.52 -19.95
CA LEU A 51 5.79 -20.34 -20.21
C LEU A 51 6.26 -19.56 -21.44
N THR A 52 7.58 -19.36 -21.57
CA THR A 52 8.13 -18.66 -22.73
C THR A 52 7.86 -19.42 -24.03
N CYS A 53 8.01 -20.76 -24.01
CA CYS A 53 7.72 -21.60 -25.17
C CYS A 53 6.23 -21.60 -25.54
N LEU A 54 5.34 -21.81 -24.57
CA LEU A 54 3.88 -21.82 -24.77
C LEU A 54 3.40 -20.49 -25.35
N PHE A 55 3.90 -19.37 -24.82
CA PHE A 55 3.60 -18.05 -25.35
C PHE A 55 4.09 -17.89 -26.81
N LYS A 56 5.32 -18.33 -27.11
CA LYS A 56 5.88 -18.26 -28.48
C LYS A 56 5.06 -19.05 -29.50
N VAL A 57 4.50 -20.20 -29.11
CA VAL A 57 3.64 -21.03 -29.99
C VAL A 57 2.17 -20.62 -29.94
N GLN A 58 1.86 -19.49 -29.29
CA GLN A 58 0.52 -18.90 -29.19
C GLN A 58 -0.53 -19.79 -28.50
N GLU A 59 -0.08 -20.70 -27.63
CA GLU A 59 -0.95 -21.52 -26.78
C GLU A 59 -1.31 -20.75 -25.50
N TYR A 60 -2.02 -19.63 -25.65
CA TYR A 60 -2.25 -18.66 -24.58
C TYR A 60 -3.06 -19.22 -23.39
N ASP A 61 -4.08 -20.03 -23.64
CA ASP A 61 -4.92 -20.61 -22.58
C ASP A 61 -4.11 -21.59 -21.71
N THR A 62 -3.32 -22.45 -22.36
CA THR A 62 -2.37 -23.35 -21.68
C THR A 62 -1.32 -22.55 -20.92
N CYS A 63 -0.82 -21.47 -21.52
CA CYS A 63 0.17 -20.58 -20.90
C CYS A 63 -0.38 -19.91 -19.64
N LEU A 64 -1.61 -19.39 -19.67
CA LEU A 64 -2.28 -18.75 -18.53
C LEU A 64 -2.53 -19.76 -17.41
N THR A 65 -3.11 -20.91 -17.74
CA THR A 65 -3.36 -22.00 -16.77
C THR A 65 -2.06 -22.44 -16.09
N LEU A 66 -0.98 -22.58 -16.86
CA LEU A 66 0.33 -22.91 -16.30
C LEU A 66 0.88 -21.78 -15.44
N ALA A 67 0.73 -20.53 -15.85
CA ALA A 67 1.23 -19.37 -15.10
C ALA A 67 0.59 -19.29 -13.71
N GLU A 68 -0.73 -19.46 -13.62
CA GLU A 68 -1.44 -19.50 -12.33
C GLU A 68 -0.94 -20.64 -11.45
N LYS A 69 -0.82 -21.85 -12.01
CA LYS A 69 -0.31 -23.01 -11.28
C LYS A 69 1.11 -22.78 -10.75
N VAL A 70 2.01 -22.21 -11.56
CA VAL A 70 3.39 -22.02 -11.10
C VAL A 70 3.52 -20.91 -10.07
N LEU A 71 2.65 -19.89 -10.09
CA LEU A 71 2.60 -18.84 -9.07
C LEU A 71 2.12 -19.36 -7.72
N GLN A 72 1.24 -20.38 -7.69
CA GLN A 72 0.87 -21.06 -6.44
C GLN A 72 2.05 -21.80 -5.79
N CYS A 73 3.02 -22.23 -6.60
CA CYS A 73 4.23 -22.92 -6.13
C CYS A 73 5.35 -21.93 -5.76
N ASN A 74 5.57 -20.91 -6.60
CA ASN A 74 6.55 -19.86 -6.35
C ASN A 74 6.01 -18.50 -6.85
N PRO A 75 5.63 -17.58 -5.94
CA PRO A 75 5.09 -16.28 -6.30
C PRO A 75 6.16 -15.28 -6.78
N LEU A 76 7.43 -15.69 -6.91
CA LEU A 76 8.54 -14.84 -7.35
C LEU A 76 8.92 -15.07 -8.81
N ILE A 77 8.16 -15.88 -9.56
CA ILE A 77 8.45 -16.15 -10.97
C ILE A 77 8.00 -14.96 -11.83
N ALA A 78 8.89 -13.99 -12.04
CA ALA A 78 8.65 -12.79 -12.85
C ALA A 78 8.08 -13.11 -14.25
N LYS A 79 8.60 -14.18 -14.89
CA LYS A 79 8.11 -14.63 -16.20
C LYS A 79 6.63 -14.99 -16.20
N ALA A 80 6.10 -15.58 -15.10
CA ALA A 80 4.70 -15.95 -14.99
C ALA A 80 3.79 -14.72 -14.99
N TYR A 81 4.14 -13.68 -14.21
CA TYR A 81 3.46 -12.39 -14.27
C TYR A 81 3.54 -11.78 -15.68
N ALA A 82 4.71 -11.82 -16.32
CA ALA A 82 4.89 -11.25 -17.66
C ALA A 82 3.99 -11.92 -18.71
N VAL A 83 3.93 -13.26 -18.75
CA VAL A 83 3.05 -13.94 -19.71
C VAL A 83 1.58 -13.76 -19.37
N ILE A 84 1.20 -13.69 -18.09
CA ILE A 84 -0.20 -13.40 -17.73
C ILE A 84 -0.61 -12.06 -18.34
N GLY A 85 0.13 -10.98 -18.04
CA GLY A 85 -0.20 -9.65 -18.55
C GLY A 85 -0.24 -9.60 -20.08
N ARG A 86 0.75 -10.20 -20.76
CA ARG A 86 0.78 -10.27 -22.23
C ARG A 86 -0.39 -11.07 -22.80
N CYS A 87 -0.72 -12.21 -22.22
CA CYS A 87 -1.84 -13.03 -22.67
C CYS A 87 -3.17 -12.29 -22.51
N LEU A 88 -3.38 -11.58 -21.39
CA LEU A 88 -4.61 -10.81 -21.17
C LEU A 88 -4.77 -9.67 -22.19
N LEU A 89 -3.69 -9.00 -22.59
CA LEU A 89 -3.74 -8.01 -23.68
C LEU A 89 -4.16 -8.63 -25.01
N LEU A 90 -3.63 -9.80 -25.33
CA LEU A 90 -3.92 -10.51 -26.58
C LEU A 90 -5.28 -11.23 -26.56
N ARG A 91 -5.81 -11.55 -25.37
CA ARG A 91 -7.07 -12.27 -25.15
C ARG A 91 -7.91 -11.60 -24.05
N PRO A 92 -8.55 -10.44 -24.32
CA PRO A 92 -9.29 -9.68 -23.31
C PRO A 92 -10.50 -10.43 -22.71
N ALA A 93 -11.03 -11.42 -23.43
CA ALA A 93 -12.15 -12.23 -22.96
C ALA A 93 -11.77 -13.20 -21.82
N PHE A 94 -10.47 -13.41 -21.57
CA PHE A 94 -10.03 -14.30 -20.50
C PHE A 94 -10.18 -13.60 -19.15
N THR A 95 -10.90 -14.23 -18.22
CA THR A 95 -11.10 -13.70 -16.86
C THR A 95 -10.30 -14.53 -15.88
N LEU A 96 -9.39 -13.91 -15.14
CA LEU A 96 -8.66 -14.58 -14.07
C LEU A 96 -9.43 -14.49 -12.75
N PRO A 97 -9.28 -15.49 -11.85
CA PRO A 97 -9.92 -15.49 -10.53
C PRO A 97 -9.52 -14.29 -9.66
N LEU A 98 -8.28 -13.81 -9.80
CA LEU A 98 -7.75 -12.71 -9.00
C LEU A 98 -8.07 -11.31 -9.57
N HIS A 99 -8.80 -11.21 -10.69
CA HIS A 99 -9.24 -9.94 -11.31
C HIS A 99 -8.13 -8.88 -11.52
N GLY A 100 -6.87 -9.28 -11.66
CA GLY A 100 -5.78 -8.37 -12.00
C GLY A 100 -5.86 -7.89 -13.45
N ASP A 101 -5.52 -6.63 -13.67
CA ASP A 101 -5.41 -6.03 -15.02
C ASP A 101 -4.06 -6.38 -15.67
N PRO A 102 -3.97 -6.51 -17.01
CA PRO A 102 -2.70 -6.67 -17.70
C PRO A 102 -1.57 -5.78 -17.20
N LEU A 103 -1.81 -4.48 -17.00
CA LEU A 103 -0.77 -3.54 -16.57
C LEU A 103 -0.18 -3.93 -15.22
N GLN A 104 -1.01 -4.35 -14.26
CA GLN A 104 -0.56 -4.76 -12.93
C GLN A 104 0.37 -5.98 -12.99
N TYR A 105 0.01 -6.98 -13.78
CA TYR A 105 0.85 -8.16 -13.99
C TYR A 105 2.19 -7.79 -14.65
N LEU A 106 2.18 -6.91 -15.64
CA LEU A 106 3.41 -6.47 -16.31
C LEU A 106 4.32 -5.67 -15.38
N CYS A 107 3.76 -4.74 -14.60
CA CYS A 107 4.50 -3.99 -13.57
C CYS A 107 5.13 -4.94 -12.54
N ARG A 108 4.38 -5.93 -12.06
CA ARG A 108 4.89 -6.92 -11.10
C ARG A 108 6.05 -7.74 -11.67
N ALA A 109 5.98 -8.09 -12.96
CA ALA A 109 7.06 -8.80 -13.63
C ALA A 109 8.35 -7.96 -13.69
N VAL A 110 8.25 -6.68 -14.05
CA VAL A 110 9.40 -5.76 -14.09
C VAL A 110 9.96 -5.55 -12.68
N HIS A 111 9.11 -5.37 -11.68
CA HIS A 111 9.53 -5.25 -10.28
C HIS A 111 10.35 -6.46 -9.81
N LEU A 112 9.87 -7.68 -10.11
CA LEU A 112 10.56 -8.92 -9.71
C LEU A 112 11.82 -9.20 -10.54
N SER A 113 11.88 -8.74 -11.79
CA SER A 113 13.04 -8.95 -12.67
C SER A 113 13.23 -7.74 -13.60
N PRO A 114 13.93 -6.68 -13.14
CA PRO A 114 14.13 -5.45 -13.93
C PRO A 114 14.79 -5.67 -15.29
N SER A 115 15.58 -6.75 -15.44
CA SER A 115 16.18 -7.15 -16.72
C SER A 115 15.17 -7.48 -17.82
N MET A 116 13.90 -7.72 -17.48
CA MET A 116 12.83 -7.97 -18.46
C MET A 116 12.24 -6.67 -19.04
N CYS A 117 12.57 -5.51 -18.48
CA CYS A 117 11.96 -4.21 -18.78
C CYS A 117 11.88 -3.94 -20.28
N GLU A 118 12.99 -4.04 -21.02
CA GLU A 118 13.04 -3.78 -22.46
C GLU A 118 12.02 -4.61 -23.27
N THR A 119 11.76 -5.84 -22.84
CA THR A 119 10.81 -6.74 -23.52
C THR A 119 9.36 -6.56 -23.06
N ILE A 120 9.14 -5.90 -21.93
CA ILE A 120 7.83 -5.73 -21.30
C ILE A 120 7.25 -4.35 -21.59
N VAL A 121 8.08 -3.30 -21.65
CA VAL A 121 7.65 -1.90 -21.84
C VAL A 121 6.64 -1.72 -22.97
N PRO A 122 6.82 -2.28 -24.19
CA PRO A 122 5.82 -2.11 -25.24
C PRO A 122 4.41 -2.63 -24.88
N PHE A 123 4.34 -3.67 -24.07
CA PHE A 123 3.06 -4.20 -23.58
C PHE A 123 2.50 -3.35 -22.44
N MET A 124 3.36 -2.74 -21.62
CA MET A 124 2.91 -1.80 -20.58
C MET A 124 2.33 -0.54 -21.22
N ASP A 125 2.97 -0.02 -22.26
CA ASP A 125 2.48 1.12 -23.03
C ASP A 125 1.12 0.80 -23.67
N GLU A 126 0.99 -0.36 -24.32
CA GLU A 126 -0.29 -0.82 -24.88
C GLU A 126 -1.38 -0.97 -23.80
N ALA A 127 -1.05 -1.52 -22.63
CA ALA A 127 -2.00 -1.67 -21.53
C ALA A 127 -2.46 -0.30 -21.00
N LEU A 128 -1.53 0.64 -20.84
CA LEU A 128 -1.82 2.00 -20.40
C LEU A 128 -2.67 2.76 -21.41
N GLU A 129 -2.37 2.65 -22.71
CA GLU A 129 -3.17 3.25 -23.78
C GLU A 129 -4.62 2.74 -23.76
N ARG A 130 -4.82 1.44 -23.52
CA ARG A 130 -6.17 0.86 -23.38
C ARG A 130 -6.91 1.41 -22.16
N LEU A 131 -6.26 1.51 -21.01
CA LEU A 131 -6.86 2.08 -19.80
C LEU A 131 -7.26 3.55 -20.02
N LEU A 132 -6.38 4.35 -20.62
CA LEU A 132 -6.67 5.74 -20.96
C LEU A 132 -7.85 5.86 -21.92
N HIS A 133 -7.96 4.96 -22.91
CA HIS A 133 -9.09 4.92 -23.82
C HIS A 133 -10.41 4.57 -23.09
N GLU A 134 -10.38 3.59 -22.18
CA GLU A 134 -11.55 3.21 -21.38
C GLU A 134 -12.06 4.37 -20.51
N CYS A 135 -11.15 5.14 -19.89
CA CYS A 135 -11.49 6.35 -19.12
C CYS A 135 -12.36 7.33 -19.92
N ASP A 136 -12.07 7.51 -21.21
CA ASP A 136 -12.80 8.46 -22.05
C ASP A 136 -14.18 7.97 -22.47
N THR A 137 -14.41 6.66 -22.48
CA THR A 137 -15.67 6.05 -22.96
C THR A 137 -16.76 5.93 -21.90
N LEU A 138 -16.41 5.85 -20.62
CA LEU A 138 -17.33 5.44 -19.53
C LEU A 138 -18.01 6.61 -18.79
N ARG A 139 -18.10 7.79 -19.40
CA ARG A 139 -18.51 9.03 -18.70
C ARG A 139 -20.01 9.17 -18.40
N ASP A 140 -20.86 8.22 -18.79
CA ASP A 140 -22.32 8.40 -18.79
C ASP A 140 -23.00 7.99 -17.45
N GLU A 141 -22.35 7.21 -16.59
CA GLU A 141 -22.89 6.83 -15.27
C GLU A 141 -22.14 7.55 -14.14
N GLU A 142 -22.87 8.11 -13.18
CA GLU A 142 -22.27 8.75 -12.00
C GLU A 142 -21.59 7.67 -11.12
N PRO A 143 -20.26 7.74 -10.91
CA PRO A 143 -19.55 6.76 -10.12
C PRO A 143 -20.04 6.77 -8.66
N CYS A 144 -20.35 5.59 -8.14
CA CYS A 144 -20.89 5.43 -6.80
C CYS A 144 -20.13 4.35 -6.04
N ILE A 145 -19.69 4.69 -4.82
CA ILE A 145 -19.07 3.78 -3.87
C ILE A 145 -19.80 3.84 -2.55
N GLU A 146 -19.79 2.75 -1.80
CA GLU A 146 -20.42 2.69 -0.49
C GLU A 146 -19.60 1.85 0.50
N VAL A 147 -19.84 2.07 1.79
CA VAL A 147 -19.22 1.28 2.85
C VAL A 147 -20.20 0.18 3.28
N GLN A 148 -19.76 -1.07 3.21
CA GLN A 148 -20.55 -2.23 3.60
C GLN A 148 -19.81 -3.10 4.63
N GLN A 149 -20.52 -4.08 5.20
CA GLN A 149 -19.93 -5.13 6.02
C GLN A 149 -19.51 -6.30 5.11
N GLY A 150 -18.21 -6.54 5.01
CA GLY A 150 -17.61 -7.68 4.31
C GLY A 150 -17.04 -8.74 5.25
N GLU A 151 -16.30 -9.70 4.69
CA GLU A 151 -15.67 -10.81 5.43
C GLU A 151 -14.56 -10.33 6.38
N CYS A 152 -13.83 -9.29 5.99
CA CYS A 152 -12.70 -8.72 6.74
C CYS A 152 -13.08 -7.47 7.55
N GLY A 153 -14.35 -7.31 7.91
CA GLY A 153 -14.84 -6.10 8.58
C GLY A 153 -15.55 -5.17 7.60
N ARG A 154 -15.48 -3.86 7.84
CA ARG A 154 -16.07 -2.89 6.91
C ARG A 154 -15.18 -2.73 5.68
N CYS A 155 -15.79 -2.60 4.51
CA CYS A 155 -15.10 -2.46 3.23
C CYS A 155 -15.74 -1.37 2.37
N VAL A 156 -14.99 -0.85 1.40
CA VAL A 156 -15.52 0.03 0.35
C VAL A 156 -15.84 -0.82 -0.88
N VAL A 157 -17.06 -0.70 -1.40
CA VAL A 157 -17.54 -1.48 -2.54
C VAL A 157 -18.04 -0.54 -3.64
N ALA A 158 -17.81 -0.92 -4.90
CA ALA A 158 -18.35 -0.23 -6.05
C ALA A 158 -19.88 -0.49 -6.15
N ALA A 159 -20.70 0.55 -6.02
CA ALA A 159 -22.14 0.45 -6.22
C ALA A 159 -22.55 0.62 -7.70
N SER A 160 -21.70 1.27 -8.49
CA SER A 160 -21.81 1.35 -9.96
C SER A 160 -20.49 0.95 -10.61
N HIS A 161 -20.45 0.93 -11.95
CA HIS A 161 -19.21 0.70 -12.67
C HIS A 161 -18.26 1.90 -12.47
N LEU A 162 -17.02 1.64 -12.06
CA LEU A 162 -16.01 2.69 -11.90
C LEU A 162 -15.02 2.63 -13.07
N PRO A 163 -14.80 3.73 -13.81
CA PRO A 163 -13.75 3.77 -14.82
C PRO A 163 -12.35 3.70 -14.18
N PRO A 164 -11.33 3.31 -14.97
CA PRO A 164 -9.95 3.44 -14.52
C PRO A 164 -9.58 4.91 -14.22
N LEU A 165 -8.52 5.10 -13.44
CA LEU A 165 -7.98 6.42 -13.06
C LEU A 165 -8.99 7.38 -12.40
N LEU A 166 -10.09 6.86 -11.84
CA LEU A 166 -11.06 7.62 -11.08
C LEU A 166 -10.56 7.87 -9.66
N VAL A 167 -10.60 9.14 -9.23
CA VAL A 167 -10.44 9.52 -7.82
C VAL A 167 -11.68 9.08 -7.04
N VAL A 168 -11.51 8.12 -6.13
CA VAL A 168 -12.59 7.56 -5.29
C VAL A 168 -12.56 8.08 -3.87
N SER A 169 -11.43 8.62 -3.41
CA SER A 169 -11.32 9.22 -2.09
C SER A 169 -10.21 10.26 -2.06
N SER A 170 -10.41 11.39 -1.38
CA SER A 170 -9.32 12.30 -1.08
C SER A 170 -8.58 11.84 0.18
N THR A 171 -7.26 11.85 0.13
CA THR A 171 -6.38 11.67 1.30
C THR A 171 -5.82 13.02 1.79
N LEU A 172 -6.45 14.13 1.41
CA LEU A 172 -6.20 15.44 1.98
C LEU A 172 -7.15 15.72 3.15
N HIS A 173 -6.80 16.70 3.99
CA HIS A 173 -7.55 17.07 5.19
C HIS A 173 -7.83 15.90 6.15
N PRO A 174 -6.80 15.10 6.49
CA PRO A 174 -6.95 14.01 7.45
C PRO A 174 -7.46 14.49 8.81
N PHE A 175 -8.04 13.56 9.56
CA PHE A 175 -8.47 13.78 10.93
C PHE A 175 -7.27 14.15 11.82
N SER A 176 -6.18 13.40 11.70
CA SER A 176 -4.91 13.66 12.39
C SER A 176 -3.73 13.23 11.54
N VAL A 177 -2.56 13.77 11.83
CA VAL A 177 -1.30 13.41 11.15
C VAL A 177 -0.16 13.31 12.15
N CYS A 178 0.89 12.60 11.76
CA CYS A 178 2.22 12.73 12.34
C CYS A 178 3.27 12.75 11.23
N SER A 179 4.30 13.58 11.40
CA SER A 179 5.53 13.43 10.62
C SER A 179 6.44 12.42 11.30
N TYR A 180 7.26 11.70 10.54
CA TYR A 180 8.26 10.79 11.14
C TYR A 180 9.43 11.55 11.77
N GLU A 181 10.17 10.89 12.67
CA GLU A 181 11.27 11.54 13.40
C GLU A 181 12.40 11.94 12.45
N GLU A 182 12.67 11.10 11.46
CA GLU A 182 13.72 11.24 10.44
C GLU A 182 13.51 12.52 9.61
N THR A 183 12.26 12.93 9.43
CA THR A 183 11.89 14.18 8.74
C THR A 183 12.08 15.43 9.60
N ARG A 184 12.64 15.27 10.82
CA ARG A 184 12.77 16.33 11.84
C ARG A 184 11.45 17.06 12.10
N SER A 185 10.33 16.33 11.99
CA SER A 185 8.97 16.86 12.13
C SER A 185 8.57 17.92 11.08
N VAL A 186 9.20 17.86 9.90
CA VAL A 186 8.89 18.71 8.75
C VAL A 186 8.35 17.87 7.58
N GLY A 187 7.88 16.64 7.84
CA GLY A 187 7.26 15.77 6.85
C GLY A 187 5.98 16.37 6.26
N LEU A 188 5.02 16.65 7.14
CA LEU A 188 3.63 16.95 6.78
C LEU A 188 3.14 18.26 7.39
N CYS A 189 2.27 18.97 6.66
CA CYS A 189 1.47 20.04 7.23
C CYS A 189 0.50 19.47 8.26
N ALA A 190 0.58 19.93 9.51
CA ALA A 190 -0.23 19.41 10.61
C ALA A 190 -1.75 19.63 10.45
N HIS A 191 -2.18 20.51 9.55
CA HIS A 191 -3.60 20.77 9.28
C HIS A 191 -4.14 20.01 8.07
N CYS A 192 -3.51 20.16 6.89
CA CYS A 192 -4.04 19.62 5.64
C CYS A 192 -3.41 18.30 5.20
N GLY A 193 -2.33 17.85 5.85
CA GLY A 193 -1.64 16.59 5.53
C GLY A 193 -0.77 16.62 4.27
N VAL A 194 -0.68 17.76 3.57
CA VAL A 194 0.22 17.91 2.41
C VAL A 194 1.68 17.77 2.85
N VAL A 195 2.50 17.11 2.03
CA VAL A 195 3.95 17.01 2.22
C VAL A 195 4.57 18.40 2.14
N VAL A 196 5.38 18.75 3.13
CA VAL A 196 6.03 20.06 3.22
C VAL A 196 7.55 19.98 3.26
N MET A 197 8.13 18.79 3.18
CA MET A 197 9.57 18.68 2.96
C MET A 197 9.91 19.20 1.56
N PRO A 198 11.01 19.96 1.42
CA PRO A 198 11.57 20.25 0.11
C PRO A 198 12.07 18.95 -0.53
N ASP A 199 11.82 18.79 -1.83
CA ASP A 199 12.47 17.75 -2.61
C ASP A 199 13.99 17.97 -2.62
N ASP A 200 14.76 16.89 -2.75
CA ASP A 200 16.23 16.96 -2.79
C ASP A 200 16.70 17.93 -3.89
N GLY A 201 17.14 19.13 -3.48
CA GLY A 201 17.68 20.16 -4.36
C GLY A 201 16.77 21.36 -4.64
N GLU A 202 15.53 21.39 -4.14
CA GLU A 202 14.66 22.57 -4.24
C GLU A 202 14.71 23.42 -2.96
N GLU A 203 14.87 24.75 -3.11
CA GLU A 203 14.66 25.65 -1.98
C GLU A 203 13.16 25.68 -1.63
N PRO A 204 12.79 25.66 -0.33
CA PRO A 204 11.39 25.72 0.07
C PRO A 204 10.68 26.93 -0.55
N THR A 205 9.70 26.68 -1.41
CA THR A 205 8.99 27.74 -2.16
C THR A 205 8.29 28.75 -1.25
N ALA A 206 7.99 28.37 -0.01
CA ALA A 206 7.52 29.26 1.04
C ALA A 206 8.10 28.86 2.42
N ALA A 207 8.41 29.86 3.24
CA ALA A 207 8.88 29.61 4.61
C ALA A 207 7.81 28.89 5.43
N LEU A 208 8.12 27.69 5.92
CA LEU A 208 7.21 26.92 6.77
C LEU A 208 6.95 27.63 8.10
N ARG A 209 5.74 27.44 8.65
CA ARG A 209 5.38 27.96 9.98
C ARG A 209 5.54 26.84 11.01
N THR A 210 6.71 26.77 11.63
CA THR A 210 6.99 25.76 12.66
C THR A 210 6.76 26.32 14.06
N CYS A 211 6.10 25.54 14.92
CA CYS A 211 5.89 25.90 16.32
C CYS A 211 7.23 25.96 17.06
N ARG A 212 7.61 27.15 17.54
CA ARG A 212 8.92 27.35 18.20
C ARG A 212 9.05 26.64 19.54
N ARG A 213 7.94 26.32 20.20
CA ARG A 213 7.93 25.70 21.54
C ARG A 213 8.20 24.20 21.45
N CYS A 214 7.32 23.45 20.79
CA CYS A 214 7.46 22.01 20.67
C CYS A 214 8.39 21.59 19.53
N GLN A 215 8.51 22.40 18.47
CA GLN A 215 9.28 22.13 17.24
C GLN A 215 8.80 20.92 16.42
N PHE A 216 7.69 20.29 16.80
CA PHE A 216 7.16 19.10 16.12
C PHE A 216 5.97 19.38 15.18
N VAL A 217 5.54 20.63 15.08
CA VAL A 217 4.36 21.01 14.29
C VAL A 217 4.73 22.08 13.29
N SER A 218 4.48 21.79 12.01
CA SER A 218 4.77 22.66 10.88
C SER A 218 3.53 22.84 10.00
N TYR A 219 3.40 24.02 9.39
CA TYR A 219 2.30 24.34 8.48
C TYR A 219 2.81 24.88 7.14
N CYS A 220 2.12 24.52 6.06
CA CYS A 220 2.38 25.03 4.71
C CYS A 220 1.96 26.49 4.51
N SER A 221 1.10 27.03 5.37
CA SER A 221 0.54 28.38 5.21
C SER A 221 0.02 28.96 6.53
N ASP A 222 -0.11 30.29 6.57
CA ASP A 222 -0.74 31.00 7.69
C ASP A 222 -2.21 30.62 7.89
N ARG A 223 -2.91 30.27 6.80
CA ARG A 223 -4.27 29.71 6.86
C ARG A 223 -4.30 28.39 7.64
N CYS A 224 -3.43 27.45 7.29
CA CYS A 224 -3.33 26.17 7.99
C CYS A 224 -2.95 26.35 9.47
N ALA A 225 -1.99 27.24 9.75
CA ALA A 225 -1.60 27.59 11.11
C ALA A 225 -2.77 28.17 11.92
N SER A 226 -3.61 29.00 11.31
CA SER A 226 -4.77 29.61 11.97
C SER A 226 -5.90 28.60 12.21
N CYS A 227 -6.17 27.71 11.26
CA CYS A 227 -7.23 26.71 11.38
C CYS A 227 -6.93 25.64 12.44
N HIS A 228 -5.66 25.25 12.60
CA HIS A 228 -5.26 24.21 13.56
C HIS A 228 -4.67 24.78 14.87
N GLY A 229 -4.21 26.03 14.87
CA GLY A 229 -3.41 26.60 15.94
C GLY A 229 -4.04 26.50 17.33
N ARG A 230 -5.37 26.71 17.44
CA ARG A 230 -6.09 26.57 18.71
C ARG A 230 -6.06 25.14 19.25
N GLN A 231 -6.33 24.15 18.39
CA GLN A 231 -6.26 22.73 18.74
C GLN A 231 -4.85 22.39 19.24
N HIS A 232 -3.82 22.83 18.50
CA HIS A 232 -2.43 22.62 18.86
C HIS A 232 -2.06 23.22 20.22
N GLU A 233 -2.40 24.50 20.44
CA GLU A 233 -2.04 25.23 21.66
C GLU A 233 -2.71 24.62 22.90
N GLU A 234 -4.00 24.29 22.79
CA GLU A 234 -4.83 23.85 23.90
C GLU A 234 -4.54 22.40 24.30
N TYR A 235 -4.28 21.50 23.33
CA TYR A 235 -4.24 20.06 23.57
C TYR A 235 -2.92 19.36 23.22
N GLU A 236 -2.09 19.90 22.34
CA GLU A 236 -0.96 19.15 21.77
C GLU A 236 0.40 19.68 22.23
N CYS A 237 0.61 21.00 22.21
CA CYS A 237 1.93 21.61 22.32
C CYS A 237 2.68 21.19 23.59
N ARG A 238 1.95 21.11 24.72
CA ARG A 238 2.51 20.65 26.00
C ARG A 238 2.93 19.18 25.95
N LEU A 239 2.11 18.32 25.36
CA LEU A 239 2.40 16.88 25.26
C LEU A 239 3.57 16.63 24.30
N LEU A 240 3.61 17.32 23.16
CA LEU A 240 4.72 17.22 22.21
C LEU A 240 6.04 17.72 22.81
N PHE A 241 6.00 18.81 23.58
CA PHE A 241 7.17 19.27 24.34
C PHE A 241 7.65 18.21 25.34
N ARG A 242 6.72 17.62 26.12
CA ARG A 242 7.02 16.54 27.07
C ARG A 242 7.58 15.30 26.38
N LEU A 243 7.06 14.92 25.21
CA LEU A 243 7.58 13.82 24.41
C LEU A 243 9.06 14.05 24.04
N ARG A 244 9.40 15.27 23.61
CA ARG A 244 10.79 15.64 23.32
C ARG A 244 11.69 15.50 24.55
N GLU A 245 11.23 15.93 25.73
CA GLU A 245 11.96 15.76 26.99
C GLU A 245 12.14 14.28 27.35
N MET A 246 11.09 13.47 27.21
CA MET A 246 11.15 12.03 27.47
C MET A 246 12.17 11.33 26.55
N LEU A 247 12.14 11.61 25.24
CA LEU A 247 13.10 11.06 24.28
C LEU A 247 14.53 11.50 24.58
N GLY A 248 14.73 12.77 24.92
CA GLY A 248 16.03 13.30 25.33
C GLY A 248 16.57 12.60 26.58
N SER A 249 15.74 12.40 27.59
CA SER A 249 16.10 11.70 28.82
C SER A 249 16.45 10.24 28.55
N MET A 250 15.64 9.51 27.77
CA MET A 250 15.90 8.10 27.46
C MET A 250 17.21 7.92 26.69
N ARG A 251 17.46 8.78 25.68
CA ARG A 251 18.72 8.78 24.92
C ARG A 251 19.93 9.06 25.82
N SER A 252 19.81 10.01 26.76
CA SER A 252 20.88 10.33 27.69
C SER A 252 21.19 9.22 28.70
N CYS A 253 20.20 8.39 29.01
CA CYS A 253 20.33 7.25 29.92
C CYS A 253 20.62 5.92 29.21
N GLU A 254 20.88 5.95 27.90
CA GLU A 254 21.04 4.74 27.05
C GLU A 254 19.89 3.74 27.20
N ALA A 255 18.69 4.23 27.51
CA ALA A 255 17.51 3.39 27.63
C ALA A 255 17.04 2.95 26.24
N ALA A 256 16.64 1.68 26.12
CA ALA A 256 16.03 1.18 24.89
C ALA A 256 14.69 1.90 24.64
N VAL A 257 14.64 2.69 23.58
CA VAL A 257 13.42 3.34 23.11
C VAL A 257 12.80 2.44 22.05
N PRO A 258 11.53 2.04 22.18
CA PRO A 258 10.85 1.32 21.10
C PRO A 258 10.90 2.13 19.81
N ASP A 259 11.27 1.51 18.69
CA ASP A 259 11.49 2.19 17.40
C ASP A 259 10.30 3.08 16.98
N ASP A 260 9.08 2.59 17.16
CA ASP A 260 7.85 3.30 16.78
C ASP A 260 7.38 4.35 17.81
N PHE A 261 8.08 4.54 18.94
CA PHE A 261 7.56 5.35 20.05
C PHE A 261 7.28 6.79 19.66
N PHE A 262 8.22 7.46 18.96
CA PHE A 262 8.02 8.84 18.53
C PHE A 262 6.78 8.98 17.64
N THR A 263 6.69 8.15 16.61
CA THR A 263 5.62 8.17 15.60
C THR A 263 4.27 7.92 16.27
N MET A 264 4.17 6.84 17.05
CA MET A 264 2.93 6.46 17.71
C MET A 264 2.49 7.47 18.78
N ALA A 265 3.41 8.01 19.58
CA ALA A 265 3.09 9.03 20.56
C ALA A 265 2.60 10.32 19.89
N THR A 266 3.29 10.78 18.84
CA THR A 266 2.93 12.01 18.11
C THR A 266 1.56 11.87 17.46
N HIS A 267 1.29 10.75 16.79
CA HIS A 267 -0.01 10.54 16.15
C HIS A 267 -1.12 10.38 17.20
N CYS A 268 -0.87 9.66 18.30
CA CYS A 268 -1.83 9.55 19.39
C CYS A 268 -2.17 10.95 19.97
N ILE A 269 -1.20 11.87 20.09
CA ILE A 269 -1.43 13.27 20.52
C ILE A 269 -2.38 13.98 19.57
N THR A 270 -2.10 13.95 18.27
CA THR A 270 -2.92 14.67 17.29
C THR A 270 -4.31 14.05 17.13
N THR A 271 -4.45 12.73 17.28
CA THR A 271 -5.76 12.05 17.28
C THR A 271 -6.58 12.37 18.54
N VAL A 272 -6.01 12.23 19.74
CA VAL A 272 -6.71 12.57 21.00
C VAL A 272 -7.15 14.03 20.98
N SER A 273 -6.26 14.92 20.54
CA SER A 273 -6.54 16.35 20.37
C SER A 273 -7.73 16.60 19.44
N GLY A 274 -7.74 15.98 18.26
CA GLY A 274 -8.85 16.04 17.31
C GLY A 274 -10.19 15.58 17.91
N VAL A 275 -10.17 14.53 18.73
CA VAL A 275 -11.36 14.04 19.44
C VAL A 275 -11.85 15.06 20.47
N LYS A 276 -10.94 15.66 21.25
CA LYS A 276 -11.28 16.63 22.30
C LYS A 276 -11.89 17.91 21.74
N VAL A 277 -11.40 18.40 20.61
CA VAL A 277 -12.00 19.56 19.92
C VAL A 277 -13.26 19.21 19.12
N ARG A 278 -13.70 17.95 19.12
CA ARG A 278 -14.83 17.43 18.33
C ARG A 278 -14.68 17.74 16.84
N LYS A 279 -13.47 17.56 16.30
CA LYS A 279 -13.21 17.68 14.86
C LYS A 279 -14.17 16.79 14.08
N GLU A 280 -14.54 17.20 12.88
CA GLU A 280 -15.37 16.38 12.00
C GLU A 280 -14.80 14.97 11.86
N GLY A 281 -15.64 13.94 12.01
CA GLY A 281 -15.21 12.54 12.06
C GLY A 281 -14.80 12.00 13.45
N HIS A 282 -14.79 12.81 14.52
CA HIS A 282 -14.36 12.34 15.86
C HIS A 282 -15.16 11.13 16.38
N GLU A 283 -16.46 11.06 16.13
CA GLU A 283 -17.25 9.88 16.50
C GLU A 283 -16.85 8.63 15.70
N ALA A 284 -16.44 8.82 14.44
CA ALA A 284 -16.02 7.72 13.59
C ALA A 284 -14.68 7.15 14.06
N VAL A 285 -13.75 7.98 14.56
CA VAL A 285 -12.48 7.52 15.18
C VAL A 285 -12.76 6.48 16.27
N LEU A 286 -13.75 6.74 17.13
CA LEU A 286 -14.10 5.82 18.20
C LEU A 286 -14.74 4.52 17.67
N ARG A 287 -15.25 4.50 16.44
CA ARG A 287 -15.82 3.31 15.81
C ARG A 287 -14.82 2.55 14.93
N LEU A 288 -13.62 3.08 14.71
CA LEU A 288 -12.59 2.37 13.94
C LEU A 288 -12.05 1.16 14.70
N GLU A 289 -11.59 0.17 13.96
CA GLU A 289 -10.98 -1.03 14.53
C GLU A 289 -9.70 -0.65 15.28
N SER A 290 -9.49 -1.22 16.46
CA SER A 290 -8.36 -0.84 17.32
C SER A 290 -7.49 -2.00 17.74
N HIS A 291 -7.99 -3.25 17.71
CA HIS A 291 -7.30 -4.42 18.25
C HIS A 291 -6.66 -4.11 19.63
N GLU A 292 -7.42 -3.44 20.50
CA GLU A 292 -6.89 -2.84 21.74
C GLU A 292 -6.25 -3.88 22.68
N VAL A 293 -6.78 -5.11 22.68
CA VAL A 293 -6.28 -6.21 23.50
C VAL A 293 -4.90 -6.64 22.96
N GLU A 294 -4.80 -6.86 21.67
CA GLU A 294 -3.57 -7.26 20.97
C GLU A 294 -2.49 -6.18 21.12
N VAL A 295 -2.87 -4.91 20.99
CA VAL A 295 -1.96 -3.77 21.17
C VAL A 295 -1.47 -3.69 22.62
N SER A 296 -2.35 -3.85 23.60
CA SER A 296 -1.98 -3.79 25.03
C SER A 296 -0.99 -4.89 25.43
N GLN A 297 -1.19 -6.11 24.90
CA GLN A 297 -0.40 -7.29 25.24
C GLN A 297 0.88 -7.40 24.41
N GLY A 298 0.79 -7.15 23.10
CA GLY A 298 1.90 -7.27 22.17
C GLY A 298 2.90 -6.12 22.23
N LEU A 299 2.45 -4.92 22.64
CA LEU A 299 3.25 -3.70 22.62
C LEU A 299 3.33 -3.02 24.00
N THR A 300 3.31 -3.80 25.08
CA THR A 300 3.25 -3.27 26.46
C THR A 300 4.28 -2.16 26.77
N PRO A 301 5.57 -2.25 26.39
CA PRO A 301 6.53 -1.18 26.66
C PRO A 301 6.14 0.14 25.99
N LEU A 302 5.72 0.09 24.72
CA LEU A 302 5.26 1.25 23.95
C LEU A 302 3.99 1.84 24.58
N VAL A 303 3.00 0.98 24.88
CA VAL A 303 1.70 1.40 25.44
C VAL A 303 1.91 2.16 26.75
N ARG A 304 2.78 1.66 27.65
CA ARG A 304 3.06 2.32 28.92
C ARG A 304 3.69 3.69 28.74
N LEU A 305 4.68 3.82 27.85
CA LEU A 305 5.32 5.11 27.57
C LEU A 305 4.32 6.13 27.03
N VAL A 306 3.42 5.71 26.15
CA VAL A 306 2.34 6.57 25.64
C VAL A 306 1.38 6.93 26.78
N GLN A 307 0.92 5.98 27.59
CA GLN A 307 0.04 6.27 28.73
C GLN A 307 0.67 7.25 29.73
N ASP A 308 1.97 7.12 30.04
CA ASP A 308 2.70 8.03 30.93
C ASP A 308 2.75 9.46 30.37
N LEU A 309 2.89 9.60 29.06
CA LEU A 309 2.82 10.89 28.36
C LEU A 309 1.46 11.56 28.57
N PHE A 310 0.39 10.76 28.56
CA PHE A 310 -1.00 11.15 28.79
C PHE A 310 -1.48 10.92 30.24
N SER A 311 -0.64 11.15 31.24
CA SER A 311 -0.94 10.89 32.66
C SER A 311 -2.22 11.54 33.25
N GLY A 312 -2.91 12.42 32.50
CA GLY A 312 -4.20 13.00 32.88
C GLY A 312 -5.42 12.44 32.14
N GLU A 313 -5.22 11.50 31.22
CA GLU A 313 -6.28 10.81 30.47
C GLU A 313 -6.50 9.39 31.01
N ASP A 314 -7.67 8.81 30.73
CA ASP A 314 -7.91 7.41 31.04
C ASP A 314 -6.97 6.50 30.23
N PRO A 315 -6.17 5.62 30.88
CA PRO A 315 -5.25 4.72 30.19
C PRO A 315 -5.93 3.81 29.16
N THR A 316 -7.19 3.40 29.39
CA THR A 316 -7.90 2.53 28.44
C THR A 316 -8.28 3.27 27.17
N PHE A 317 -8.73 4.53 27.31
CA PHE A 317 -8.95 5.42 26.19
C PHE A 317 -7.67 5.65 25.35
N VAL A 318 -6.53 5.90 26.01
CA VAL A 318 -5.24 6.09 25.32
C VAL A 318 -4.83 4.83 24.55
N THR A 319 -4.96 3.65 25.14
CA THR A 319 -4.67 2.38 24.47
C THR A 319 -5.57 2.16 23.26
N ARG A 320 -6.86 2.48 23.36
CA ARG A 320 -7.79 2.40 22.23
C ARG A 320 -7.38 3.31 21.08
N ILE A 321 -7.04 4.57 21.37
CA ILE A 321 -6.60 5.51 20.31
C ILE A 321 -5.29 5.07 19.68
N LEU A 322 -4.34 4.56 20.47
CA LEU A 322 -3.11 3.99 19.96
C LEU A 322 -3.38 2.81 19.00
N GLY A 323 -4.35 1.95 19.35
CA GLY A 323 -4.80 0.87 18.48
C GLY A 323 -5.44 1.38 17.19
N VAL A 324 -6.35 2.36 17.28
CA VAL A 324 -6.96 2.99 16.10
C VAL A 324 -5.90 3.55 15.16
N VAL A 325 -4.93 4.30 15.68
CA VAL A 325 -3.83 4.83 14.88
C VAL A 325 -3.07 3.71 14.18
N ARG A 326 -2.65 2.68 14.92
CA ARG A 326 -1.84 1.58 14.36
C ARG A 326 -2.59 0.77 13.29
N CYS A 327 -3.90 0.62 13.44
CA CYS A 327 -4.72 -0.18 12.53
C CYS A 327 -5.20 0.58 11.29
N ASN A 328 -5.29 1.92 11.33
CA ASN A 328 -6.01 2.68 10.31
C ASN A 328 -5.21 3.86 9.72
N ALA A 329 -4.07 4.22 10.30
CA ALA A 329 -3.26 5.30 9.75
C ALA A 329 -2.58 4.86 8.44
N LEU A 330 -2.70 5.69 7.41
CA LEU A 330 -2.05 5.48 6.12
C LEU A 330 -0.72 6.24 6.09
N ALA A 331 0.31 5.62 5.52
CA ALA A 331 1.56 6.30 5.23
C ALA A 331 1.32 7.41 4.20
N VAL A 332 1.95 8.56 4.42
CA VAL A 332 1.99 9.65 3.44
C VAL A 332 3.40 9.71 2.90
N CYS A 333 3.53 9.60 1.57
CA CYS A 333 4.80 9.60 0.88
C CYS A 333 5.08 10.93 0.19
N ASP A 334 6.37 11.24 0.04
CA ASP A 334 6.85 12.31 -0.83
C ASP A 334 6.81 11.90 -2.32
N ALA A 335 7.29 12.78 -3.20
CA ALA A 335 7.31 12.55 -4.64
C ALA A 335 8.21 11.37 -5.08
N SER A 336 9.15 10.94 -4.22
CA SER A 336 10.00 9.77 -4.48
C SER A 336 9.33 8.46 -4.08
N GLY A 337 8.18 8.52 -3.40
CA GLY A 337 7.49 7.36 -2.84
C GLY A 337 8.00 6.96 -1.45
N LEU A 338 8.91 7.72 -0.85
CA LEU A 338 9.38 7.47 0.51
C LEU A 338 8.40 8.02 1.54
N PRO A 339 8.07 7.26 2.60
CA PRO A 339 7.08 7.70 3.57
C PRO A 339 7.69 8.74 4.52
N VAL A 340 7.02 9.89 4.65
CA VAL A 340 7.46 11.05 5.45
C VAL A 340 6.61 11.27 6.71
N GLY A 341 5.53 10.50 6.84
CA GLY A 341 4.63 10.54 7.97
C GLY A 341 3.43 9.62 7.78
N GLN A 342 2.43 9.80 8.63
CA GLN A 342 1.17 9.07 8.56
C GLN A 342 -0.03 9.99 8.80
N ALA A 343 -1.17 9.58 8.27
CA ALA A 343 -2.43 10.30 8.36
C ALA A 343 -3.59 9.35 8.68
N LEU A 344 -4.45 9.76 9.61
CA LEU A 344 -5.69 9.06 9.95
C LEU A 344 -6.87 9.76 9.30
N HIS A 345 -7.74 9.02 8.62
CA HIS A 345 -8.89 9.57 7.90
C HIS A 345 -10.21 9.08 8.48
N ALA A 346 -10.88 9.90 9.30
CA ALA A 346 -12.12 9.49 9.97
C ALA A 346 -13.39 10.19 9.45
N ALA A 347 -13.25 11.27 8.69
CA ALA A 347 -14.37 12.02 8.11
C ALA A 347 -14.75 11.53 6.70
N SER A 348 -13.98 10.60 6.14
CA SER A 348 -14.14 10.06 4.78
C SER A 348 -14.13 8.53 4.80
N VAL A 349 -14.41 7.92 3.66
CA VAL A 349 -14.38 6.46 3.47
C VAL A 349 -12.96 5.87 3.47
N THR A 350 -11.92 6.71 3.47
CA THR A 350 -10.52 6.33 3.26
C THR A 350 -10.01 5.24 4.21
N SER A 351 -10.42 5.23 5.49
CA SER A 351 -10.01 4.19 6.45
C SER A 351 -10.73 2.85 6.28
N TYR A 352 -11.67 2.72 5.35
CA TYR A 352 -12.40 1.47 5.09
C TYR A 352 -11.89 0.73 3.85
N PHE A 353 -10.86 1.22 3.17
CA PHE A 353 -10.21 0.48 2.08
C PHE A 353 -9.37 -0.62 2.68
N ASN A 354 -9.73 -1.88 2.41
CA ASN A 354 -8.97 -3.02 2.90
C ASN A 354 -7.69 -3.27 2.09
N HIS A 355 -6.83 -4.12 2.65
CA HIS A 355 -5.61 -4.56 1.99
C HIS A 355 -5.89 -5.60 0.89
N SER A 356 -5.20 -5.48 -0.23
CA SER A 356 -4.94 -6.58 -1.16
C SER A 356 -3.49 -6.53 -1.63
N CYS A 357 -2.87 -7.69 -1.83
CA CYS A 357 -1.56 -7.81 -2.51
C CYS A 357 -1.67 -7.63 -4.04
N LEU A 358 -2.89 -7.59 -4.57
CA LEU A 358 -3.20 -7.23 -5.94
C LEU A 358 -4.32 -6.18 -5.92
N PRO A 359 -4.01 -4.96 -5.45
CA PRO A 359 -5.02 -3.94 -5.21
C PRO A 359 -5.58 -3.40 -6.52
N ASN A 360 -6.86 -3.02 -6.53
CA ASN A 360 -7.50 -2.33 -7.66
C ASN A 360 -7.55 -0.80 -7.49
N CYS A 361 -6.98 -0.27 -6.40
CA CYS A 361 -6.72 1.14 -6.18
C CYS A 361 -5.27 1.40 -5.76
N ALA A 362 -4.79 2.62 -6.00
CA ALA A 362 -3.49 3.12 -5.55
C ALA A 362 -3.65 4.47 -4.84
N ILE A 363 -2.71 4.79 -3.96
CA ILE A 363 -2.62 6.12 -3.35
C ILE A 363 -1.71 6.97 -4.23
N GLU A 364 -2.25 8.06 -4.78
CA GLU A 364 -1.53 8.98 -5.67
C GLU A 364 -1.89 10.43 -5.35
N ALA A 365 -0.89 11.30 -5.21
CA ALA A 365 -1.03 12.76 -5.14
C ALA A 365 -2.14 13.29 -4.19
N GLY A 366 -2.34 12.66 -3.03
CA GLY A 366 -3.37 13.09 -2.08
C GLY A 366 -4.77 12.51 -2.36
N ALA A 367 -4.86 11.41 -3.11
CA ALA A 367 -6.08 10.70 -3.40
C ALA A 367 -5.88 9.17 -3.45
N ILE A 368 -6.96 8.43 -3.28
CA ILE A 368 -7.07 7.03 -3.70
C ILE A 368 -7.70 7.02 -5.08
N VAL A 369 -7.04 6.35 -6.02
CA VAL A 369 -7.40 6.30 -7.44
C VAL A 369 -7.54 4.85 -7.89
N THR A 370 -8.56 4.54 -8.69
CA THR A 370 -8.70 3.20 -9.30
C THR A 370 -7.61 2.95 -10.33
N THR A 371 -7.01 1.75 -10.35
CA THR A 371 -5.94 1.39 -11.30
C THR A 371 -6.44 0.62 -12.52
N ARG A 372 -7.72 0.22 -12.51
CA ARG A 372 -8.44 -0.45 -13.59
C ARG A 372 -9.93 -0.13 -13.49
N ALA A 373 -10.71 -0.52 -14.50
CA ALA A 373 -12.16 -0.56 -14.37
C ALA A 373 -12.60 -1.50 -13.23
N ILE A 374 -13.61 -1.10 -12.45
CA ILE A 374 -14.16 -1.88 -11.32
C ILE A 374 -15.65 -2.10 -11.53
N ARG A 375 -16.10 -3.36 -11.44
CA ARG A 375 -17.52 -3.70 -11.65
C ARG A 375 -18.33 -3.47 -10.37
N PRO A 376 -19.66 -3.24 -10.51
CA PRO A 376 -20.55 -3.21 -9.36
C PRO A 376 -20.41 -4.46 -8.49
N GLY A 377 -20.32 -4.28 -7.18
CA GLY A 377 -20.15 -5.34 -6.17
C GLY A 377 -18.70 -5.73 -5.89
N GLU A 378 -17.72 -5.27 -6.67
CA GLU A 378 -16.31 -5.48 -6.36
C GLU A 378 -15.85 -4.56 -5.20
N GLU A 379 -15.07 -5.13 -4.29
CA GLU A 379 -14.41 -4.39 -3.21
C GLU A 379 -13.24 -3.56 -3.75
N LEU A 380 -13.14 -2.31 -3.30
CA LEU A 380 -12.01 -1.43 -3.56
C LEU A 380 -10.94 -1.67 -2.50
N THR A 381 -9.74 -1.99 -2.95
CA THR A 381 -8.62 -2.38 -2.10
C THR A 381 -7.36 -1.60 -2.47
N ILE A 382 -6.55 -1.31 -1.45
CA ILE A 382 -5.22 -0.69 -1.58
C ILE A 382 -4.15 -1.65 -1.04
N SER A 383 -2.88 -1.37 -1.30
CA SER A 383 -1.82 -2.06 -0.58
C SER A 383 -1.49 -1.31 0.70
N TYR A 384 -1.40 -2.02 1.83
CA TYR A 384 -0.88 -1.48 3.09
C TYR A 384 0.64 -1.65 3.19
N LEU A 385 1.20 -2.43 2.26
CA LEU A 385 2.59 -2.82 2.22
C LEU A 385 3.21 -2.35 0.89
N PRO A 386 4.52 -2.09 0.85
CA PRO A 386 5.23 -1.74 -0.39
C PRO A 386 5.14 -2.81 -1.48
#